data_AF-A0AB39V2F9-F1
#
_entry.id   AF-A0AB39V2F9-F1
#
_cell.length_a   1.000
_cell.length_b   1.000
_cell.length_c   1.000
_cell.angle_alpha   90.00
_cell.angle_beta   90.00
_cell.angle_gamma   90.00
#
_symmetry.space_group_name_H-M   'P 1'
#
loop_
_entity.id
_entity.type
_entity.pdbx_description
1 polymer ?
#
loop_
_entity_poly.entity_id
_entity_poly.type
_entity_poly.pdbx_seq_one_letter_code
_entity_poly.pdbx_strand_id
1 'polypeptide(L)'
;MEKNNLEKLENLMWKKYKKQISFQQVQKEFLKNDDERIEYIKTELEKAYNEKNGDSVDILISAIYMFELYSEKFVDILCKLTKEEWHGKHEDIVFYLQQLELPSTIDCIYELATSNFEKYRWDDNFALVRKCCFALGDINTPKAKEKLESLLQSDEEMIRKHAMEQLERCDFSD
;
A
#
# COMPACT_ATOMS: atom_id res chain seq x y z
N MET A 1 -17.24 19.05 21.21
CA MET A 1 -15.95 18.40 20.92
C MET A 1 -16.29 17.04 20.36
N GLU A 2 -16.41 16.92 19.04
CA GLU A 2 -16.42 15.59 18.42
C GLU A 2 -15.13 14.89 18.87
N LYS A 3 -15.26 13.73 19.50
CA LYS A 3 -14.12 12.85 19.70
C LYS A 3 -13.50 12.63 18.32
N ASN A 4 -12.19 12.84 18.22
CA ASN A 4 -11.44 12.59 17.00
C ASN A 4 -11.84 11.18 16.48
N ASN A 5 -12.48 11.12 15.31
CA ASN A 5 -12.97 9.85 14.78
C ASN A 5 -11.82 8.85 14.55
N LEU A 6 -10.58 9.34 14.38
CA LEU A 6 -9.38 8.53 14.26
C LEU A 6 -9.01 7.88 15.59
N GLU A 7 -9.06 8.64 16.69
CA GLU A 7 -8.85 8.10 18.05
C GLU A 7 -9.93 7.06 18.40
N LYS A 8 -11.18 7.31 17.99
CA LYS A 8 -12.26 6.33 18.14
C LYS A 8 -11.96 5.05 17.36
N LEU A 9 -11.54 5.16 16.09
CA LEU A 9 -11.16 4.04 15.24
C LEU A 9 -10.04 3.23 15.86
N GLU A 10 -8.93 3.88 16.23
CA GLU A 10 -7.77 3.26 16.86
C GLU A 10 -8.16 2.48 18.13
N ASN A 11 -8.98 3.09 18.99
CA ASN A 11 -9.47 2.44 20.20
C ASN A 11 -10.31 1.19 19.90
N LEU A 12 -11.14 1.22 18.86
CA LEU A 12 -11.94 0.05 18.43
C LEU A 12 -11.04 -1.05 17.88
N MET A 13 -10.07 -0.70 17.03
CA MET A 13 -9.07 -1.63 16.50
C MET A 13 -8.28 -2.31 17.62
N TRP A 14 -7.88 -1.54 18.64
CA TRP A 14 -7.15 -2.07 19.78
C TRP A 14 -7.99 -3.01 20.66
N LYS A 15 -9.25 -2.66 20.93
CA LYS A 15 -10.19 -3.56 21.63
C LYS A 15 -10.40 -4.86 20.86
N LYS A 16 -10.49 -4.79 19.52
CA LYS A 16 -10.63 -5.95 18.66
C LYS A 16 -9.38 -6.83 18.68
N TYR A 17 -8.18 -6.23 18.61
CA TYR A 17 -6.91 -6.94 18.73
C TYR A 17 -6.80 -7.68 20.07
N LYS A 18 -7.21 -7.02 21.17
CA LYS A 18 -7.31 -7.62 22.51
C LYS A 18 -8.47 -8.60 22.70
N LYS A 19 -9.24 -8.91 21.65
CA LYS A 19 -10.41 -9.80 21.67
C LYS A 19 -11.49 -9.37 22.67
N GLN A 20 -11.57 -8.07 22.99
CA GLN A 20 -12.57 -7.51 23.91
C GLN A 20 -13.90 -7.24 23.21
N ILE A 21 -13.87 -7.02 21.89
CA ILE A 21 -15.04 -6.85 21.03
C ILE A 21 -14.89 -7.70 19.76
N SER A 22 -16.01 -8.09 19.17
CA SER A 22 -16.06 -8.79 17.88
C SER A 22 -15.83 -7.83 16.71
N PHE A 23 -15.54 -8.38 15.52
CA PHE A 23 -15.42 -7.57 14.31
C PHE A 23 -16.75 -6.89 13.96
N GLN A 24 -17.87 -7.60 14.12
CA GLN A 24 -19.21 -7.04 13.94
C GLN A 24 -19.48 -5.84 14.86
N GLN A 25 -18.96 -5.86 16.09
CA GLN A 25 -19.04 -4.71 17.00
C GLN A 25 -18.23 -3.52 16.48
N VAL A 26 -17.00 -3.75 15.98
CA VAL A 26 -16.21 -2.70 15.33
C VAL A 26 -16.97 -2.09 14.16
N GLN A 27 -17.50 -2.91 13.24
CA GLN A 27 -18.27 -2.45 12.09
C GLN A 27 -19.49 -1.63 12.51
N LYS A 28 -20.25 -2.09 13.50
CA LYS A 28 -21.43 -1.38 14.00
C LYS A 28 -21.07 -0.04 14.68
N GLU A 29 -19.93 0.01 15.37
CA GLU A 29 -19.51 1.20 16.12
C GLU A 29 -18.73 2.20 15.27
N PHE A 30 -18.12 1.78 14.16
CA PHE A 30 -17.33 2.59 13.24
C PHE A 30 -17.98 2.72 11.86
N LEU A 31 -18.76 3.79 11.69
CA LEU A 31 -19.50 4.17 10.48
C LEU A 31 -20.44 3.08 9.95
N LYS A 32 -21.46 3.46 9.17
CA LYS A 32 -22.60 2.54 8.93
C LYS A 32 -22.31 1.50 7.86
N ASN A 33 -21.50 1.83 6.87
CA ASN A 33 -21.24 1.03 5.68
C ASN A 33 -19.83 1.30 5.13
N ASP A 34 -19.43 0.53 4.13
CA ASP A 34 -18.10 0.61 3.54
C ASP A 34 -17.88 1.90 2.75
N ASP A 35 -18.91 2.45 2.09
CA ASP A 35 -18.80 3.73 1.39
C ASP A 35 -18.44 4.88 2.34
N GLU A 36 -19.12 4.96 3.50
CA GLU A 36 -18.82 5.94 4.54
C GLU A 36 -17.40 5.74 5.09
N ARG A 37 -16.96 4.49 5.28
CA ARG A 37 -15.60 4.18 5.76
C ARG A 37 -14.55 4.57 4.74
N ILE A 38 -14.79 4.30 3.45
CA ILE A 38 -13.87 4.63 2.36
C ILE A 38 -13.68 6.15 2.27
N GLU A 39 -14.76 6.92 2.23
CA GLU A 39 -14.68 8.39 2.16
C GLU A 39 -13.98 8.99 3.38
N TYR A 40 -14.30 8.48 4.57
CA TYR A 40 -13.64 8.90 5.80
C TYR A 40 -12.15 8.60 5.79
N ILE A 41 -11.76 7.34 5.51
CA ILE A 41 -10.35 6.93 5.52
C ILE A 41 -9.57 7.69 4.45
N LYS A 42 -10.14 7.90 3.26
CA LYS A 42 -9.51 8.68 2.19
C LYS A 42 -9.22 10.10 2.67
N THR A 43 -10.22 10.77 3.23
CA THR A 43 -10.09 12.15 3.73
C THR A 43 -9.02 12.25 4.82
N GLU A 44 -9.00 11.31 5.77
CA GLU A 44 -8.01 11.31 6.84
C GLU A 44 -6.60 10.92 6.34
N LEU A 45 -6.47 10.09 5.30
CA LEU A 45 -5.18 9.80 4.68
C LEU A 45 -4.63 11.05 3.98
N GLU A 46 -5.46 11.80 3.27
CA GLU A 46 -5.08 13.08 2.65
C GLU A 46 -4.62 14.09 3.71
N LYS A 47 -5.33 14.17 4.84
CA LYS A 47 -4.93 15.01 5.97
C LYS A 47 -3.61 14.54 6.59
N ALA A 48 -3.47 13.26 6.88
CA ALA A 48 -2.25 12.68 7.44
C ALA A 48 -1.04 12.89 6.53
N TYR A 49 -1.22 12.80 5.20
CA TYR A 49 -0.20 13.13 4.21
C TYR A 49 0.24 14.60 4.31
N ASN A 50 -0.71 15.54 4.33
CA ASN A 50 -0.41 16.97 4.44
C ASN A 50 0.29 17.33 5.75
N GLU A 51 -0.03 16.65 6.84
CA GLU A 51 0.56 16.83 8.17
C GLU A 51 1.85 16.02 8.38
N LYS A 52 2.24 15.15 7.41
CA LYS A 52 3.32 14.16 7.54
C LYS A 52 3.20 13.30 8.80
N ASN A 53 1.98 12.89 9.12
CA ASN A 53 1.66 12.12 10.33
C ASN A 53 1.72 10.61 10.04
N GLY A 54 2.91 10.02 10.29
CA GLY A 54 3.17 8.59 10.08
C GLY A 54 2.24 7.68 10.89
N ASP A 55 1.97 8.01 12.15
CA ASP A 55 1.10 7.22 13.03
C ASP A 55 -0.33 7.16 12.50
N SER A 56 -0.84 8.28 11.97
CA SER A 56 -2.17 8.33 11.36
C SER A 56 -2.24 7.49 10.08
N VAL A 57 -1.21 7.56 9.23
CA VAL A 57 -1.09 6.68 8.06
C VAL A 57 -1.10 5.22 8.50
N ASP A 58 -0.36 4.87 9.54
CA ASP A 58 -0.29 3.50 10.04
C ASP A 58 -1.66 2.97 10.47
N ILE A 59 -2.41 3.75 11.26
CA ILE A 59 -3.75 3.41 11.72
C ILE A 59 -4.71 3.25 10.53
N LEU A 60 -4.70 4.19 9.60
CA LEU A 60 -5.63 4.24 8.48
C LEU A 60 -5.40 3.11 7.48
N ILE A 61 -4.14 2.82 7.13
CA ILE A 61 -3.80 1.68 6.27
C ILE A 61 -4.20 0.36 6.94
N SER A 62 -3.94 0.20 8.26
CA SER A 62 -4.40 -0.98 8.98
C SER A 62 -5.93 -1.09 9.05
N ALA A 63 -6.65 0.03 9.07
CA ALA A 63 -8.11 0.02 9.02
C ALA A 63 -8.63 -0.46 7.66
N ILE A 64 -8.01 -0.03 6.54
CA ILE A 64 -8.34 -0.54 5.19
C ILE A 64 -8.31 -2.06 5.17
N TYR A 65 -7.23 -2.66 5.68
CA TYR A 65 -7.11 -4.12 5.75
C TYR A 65 -8.09 -4.79 6.71
N MET A 66 -8.31 -4.19 7.89
CA MET A 66 -9.25 -4.75 8.87
C MET A 66 -10.68 -4.81 8.32
N PHE A 67 -11.08 -3.82 7.53
CA PHE A 67 -12.41 -3.74 6.93
C PHE A 67 -12.48 -4.32 5.51
N GLU A 68 -11.37 -4.85 4.97
CA GLU A 68 -11.27 -5.40 3.61
C GLU A 68 -11.73 -4.41 2.52
N LEU A 69 -11.36 -3.14 2.66
CA LEU A 69 -11.82 -2.05 1.80
C LEU A 69 -10.95 -1.90 0.54
N TYR A 70 -11.22 -2.71 -0.49
CA TYR A 70 -10.55 -2.63 -1.79
C TYR A 70 -11.32 -1.68 -2.73
N SER A 71 -10.82 -0.46 -2.88
CA SER A 71 -11.45 0.63 -3.64
C SER A 71 -10.42 1.47 -4.37
N GLU A 72 -10.66 1.76 -5.65
CA GLU A 72 -9.81 2.64 -6.45
C GLU A 72 -9.73 4.07 -5.90
N LYS A 73 -10.69 4.47 -5.05
CA LYS A 73 -10.72 5.79 -4.41
C LYS A 73 -9.49 6.10 -3.57
N PHE A 74 -8.75 5.08 -3.13
CA PHE A 74 -7.50 5.26 -2.39
C PHE A 74 -6.27 5.39 -3.30
N VAL A 75 -6.33 4.97 -4.57
CA VAL A 75 -5.17 4.87 -5.45
C VAL A 75 -4.37 6.17 -5.50
N ASP A 76 -5.04 7.31 -5.67
CA ASP A 76 -4.38 8.61 -5.75
C ASP A 76 -3.54 8.94 -4.51
N ILE A 77 -4.09 8.71 -3.30
CA ILE A 77 -3.38 9.02 -2.05
C ILE A 77 -2.32 7.97 -1.74
N LEU A 78 -2.56 6.70 -2.07
CA LEU A 78 -1.59 5.62 -1.90
C LEU A 78 -0.36 5.80 -2.80
N CYS A 79 -0.56 6.15 -4.08
CA CYS A 79 0.54 6.47 -5.00
C CYS A 79 1.30 7.75 -4.63
N LYS A 80 0.72 8.67 -3.83
CA LYS A 80 1.48 9.79 -3.25
C LYS A 80 2.34 9.30 -2.09
N LEU A 81 1.79 8.47 -1.20
CA LEU A 81 2.51 7.91 -0.07
C LEU A 81 3.68 7.02 -0.51
N THR A 82 3.58 6.28 -1.62
CA THR A 82 4.73 5.51 -2.13
C THR A 82 5.98 6.35 -2.42
N LYS A 83 5.85 7.67 -2.58
CA LYS A 83 6.96 8.59 -2.86
C LYS A 83 7.56 9.21 -1.59
N GLU A 84 7.03 8.88 -0.41
CA GLU A 84 7.33 9.58 0.83
C GLU A 84 7.99 8.69 1.90
N GLU A 85 9.24 9.00 2.25
CA GLU A 85 9.99 8.15 3.18
C GLU A 85 9.51 8.21 4.65
N TRP A 86 8.71 9.21 5.05
CA TRP A 86 8.42 9.50 6.46
C TRP A 86 7.45 8.52 7.16
N HIS A 87 6.89 7.51 6.47
CA HIS A 87 6.01 6.49 7.07
C HIS A 87 6.47 5.04 6.83
N GLY A 88 5.93 4.09 7.61
CA GLY A 88 6.31 2.67 7.55
C GLY A 88 5.60 1.82 6.49
N LYS A 89 4.53 2.34 5.87
CA LYS A 89 3.54 1.54 5.12
C LYS A 89 3.85 1.16 3.67
N HIS A 90 5.07 1.32 3.15
CA HIS A 90 5.36 1.05 1.73
C HIS A 90 4.99 -0.37 1.29
N GLU A 91 5.35 -1.38 2.08
CA GLU A 91 5.04 -2.77 1.75
C GLU A 91 3.53 -3.07 1.80
N ASP A 92 2.83 -2.50 2.80
CA ASP A 92 1.37 -2.59 2.92
C ASP A 92 0.69 -1.89 1.73
N ILE A 93 1.21 -0.76 1.28
CA ILE A 93 0.65 -0.01 0.14
C ILE A 93 0.86 -0.79 -1.16
N VAL A 94 2.06 -1.33 -1.41
CA VAL A 94 2.32 -2.11 -2.62
C VAL A 94 1.46 -3.36 -2.68
N PHE A 95 1.30 -4.06 -1.55
CA PHE A 95 0.39 -5.21 -1.48
C PHE A 95 -1.05 -4.82 -1.82
N TYR A 96 -1.51 -3.66 -1.34
CA TYR A 96 -2.83 -3.15 -1.68
C TYR A 96 -3.00 -2.88 -3.18
N LEU A 97 -2.04 -2.16 -3.78
CA LEU A 97 -2.05 -1.84 -5.21
C LEU A 97 -1.98 -3.10 -6.08
N GLN A 98 -1.21 -4.11 -5.66
CA GLN A 98 -1.15 -5.42 -6.29
C GLN A 98 -2.52 -6.10 -6.32
N GLN A 99 -3.31 -6.05 -5.24
CA GLN A 99 -4.66 -6.66 -5.22
C GLN A 99 -5.65 -5.98 -6.17
N LEU A 100 -5.41 -4.72 -6.55
CA LEU A 100 -6.28 -4.02 -7.50
C LEU A 100 -5.90 -4.29 -8.96
N GLU A 101 -4.65 -4.69 -9.22
CA GLU A 101 -4.11 -4.99 -10.56
C GLU A 101 -4.31 -3.84 -11.57
N LEU A 102 -4.43 -2.59 -11.11
CA LEU A 102 -4.75 -1.45 -11.97
C LEU A 102 -3.54 -0.96 -12.77
N PRO A 103 -3.63 -0.88 -14.11
CA PRO A 103 -2.54 -0.34 -14.94
C PRO A 103 -2.13 1.10 -14.60
N SER A 104 -3.04 1.89 -14.03
CA SER A 104 -2.77 3.27 -13.58
C SER A 104 -1.77 3.36 -12.43
N THR A 105 -1.51 2.25 -11.72
CA THR A 105 -0.61 2.20 -10.55
C THR A 105 0.83 1.83 -10.90
N ILE A 106 1.08 1.35 -12.13
CA ILE A 106 2.38 0.85 -12.60
C ILE A 106 3.51 1.84 -12.33
N ASP A 107 3.31 3.12 -12.67
CA ASP A 107 4.38 4.11 -12.54
C ASP A 107 4.71 4.37 -11.06
N CYS A 108 3.72 4.46 -10.18
CA CYS A 108 3.98 4.73 -8.76
C CYS A 108 4.60 3.52 -8.05
N ILE A 109 4.30 2.29 -8.48
CA ILE A 109 4.97 1.07 -8.02
C ILE A 109 6.41 1.02 -8.52
N TYR A 110 6.66 1.35 -9.79
CA TYR A 110 8.01 1.37 -10.35
C TYR A 110 8.90 2.44 -9.73
N GLU A 111 8.36 3.65 -9.50
CA GLU A 111 9.07 4.72 -8.78
C GLU A 111 9.46 4.27 -7.36
N LEU A 112 8.59 3.52 -6.67
CA LEU A 112 8.91 2.96 -5.36
C LEU A 112 10.00 1.88 -5.45
N ALA A 113 9.93 1.00 -6.45
CA ALA A 113 10.95 -0.03 -6.70
C ALA A 113 12.35 0.55 -6.97
N THR A 114 12.41 1.79 -7.47
CA THR A 114 13.65 2.52 -7.80
C THR A 114 14.01 3.59 -6.77
N SER A 115 13.23 3.71 -5.70
CA SER A 115 13.48 4.66 -4.62
C SER A 115 14.76 4.31 -3.86
N ASN A 116 15.45 5.35 -3.36
CA ASN A 116 16.68 5.20 -2.57
C ASN A 116 16.48 5.67 -1.11
N PHE A 117 15.36 5.26 -0.52
CA PHE A 117 15.03 5.53 0.86
C PHE A 117 16.08 4.92 1.79
N GLU A 118 16.67 5.76 2.64
CA GLU A 118 17.73 5.40 3.59
C GLU A 118 17.35 4.21 4.47
N LYS A 119 16.10 4.14 4.92
CA LYS A 119 15.63 3.05 5.79
C LYS A 119 15.64 1.65 5.16
N TYR A 120 15.67 1.55 3.82
CA TYR A 120 15.69 0.27 3.11
C TYR A 120 17.08 -0.12 2.60
N ARG A 121 18.11 0.73 2.75
CA ARG A 121 19.47 0.46 2.23
C ARG A 121 20.18 -0.72 2.87
N TRP A 122 19.76 -1.13 4.06
CA TRP A 122 20.34 -2.24 4.80
C TRP A 122 19.62 -3.57 4.55
N ASP A 123 18.62 -3.59 3.67
CA ASP A 123 17.89 -4.79 3.30
C ASP A 123 18.57 -5.47 2.10
N ASP A 124 19.51 -6.37 2.39
CA ASP A 124 20.21 -7.17 1.37
C ASP A 124 19.25 -8.01 0.49
N ASN A 125 18.04 -8.30 0.97
CA ASN A 125 17.05 -9.05 0.19
C ASN A 125 16.22 -8.16 -0.72
N PHE A 126 16.27 -6.84 -0.57
CA PHE A 126 15.44 -5.87 -1.29
C PHE A 126 13.96 -6.28 -1.27
N ALA A 127 13.42 -6.64 -0.10
CA ALA A 127 12.09 -7.20 0.08
C ALA A 127 11.00 -6.27 -0.45
N LEU A 128 11.13 -4.96 -0.24
CA LEU A 128 10.22 -3.97 -0.81
C LEU A 128 10.27 -3.97 -2.35
N VAL A 129 11.46 -4.00 -2.95
CA VAL A 129 11.61 -4.06 -4.41
C VAL A 129 11.02 -5.36 -4.95
N ARG A 130 11.25 -6.48 -4.27
CA ARG A 130 10.64 -7.77 -4.62
C ARG A 130 9.12 -7.66 -4.66
N LYS A 131 8.49 -7.07 -3.65
CA LYS A 131 7.04 -6.84 -3.63
C LYS A 131 6.59 -5.96 -4.80
N CYS A 132 7.35 -4.91 -5.13
CA CYS A 132 7.04 -4.08 -6.29
C CYS A 132 7.13 -4.88 -7.60
N CYS A 133 8.15 -5.72 -7.77
CA CYS A 133 8.25 -6.59 -8.95
C CYS A 133 7.03 -7.51 -9.05
N PHE A 134 6.63 -8.17 -7.95
CA PHE A 134 5.44 -9.04 -7.93
C PHE A 134 4.17 -8.27 -8.30
N ALA A 135 3.98 -7.06 -7.77
CA ALA A 135 2.87 -6.21 -8.11
C ALA A 135 2.84 -5.86 -9.61
N LEU A 136 3.99 -5.51 -10.20
CA LEU A 136 4.10 -5.28 -11.65
C LEU A 136 3.80 -6.55 -12.46
N GLY A 137 4.29 -7.70 -12.01
CA GLY A 137 4.01 -9.00 -12.63
C GLY A 137 2.52 -9.35 -12.62
N ASP A 138 1.81 -9.10 -11.51
CA ASP A 138 0.37 -9.39 -11.39
C ASP A 138 -0.50 -8.39 -12.16
N ILE A 139 -0.10 -7.12 -12.29
CA ILE A 139 -0.76 -6.18 -13.21
C ILE A 139 -0.66 -6.67 -14.67
N ASN A 140 0.40 -7.41 -15.01
CA ASN A 140 0.55 -8.20 -16.24
C ASN A 140 0.28 -7.48 -17.57
N THR A 141 0.60 -6.19 -17.68
CA THR A 141 0.46 -5.42 -18.95
C THR A 141 1.80 -5.24 -19.66
N PRO A 142 1.83 -4.89 -20.97
CA PRO A 142 3.07 -4.54 -21.66
C PRO A 142 3.86 -3.41 -21.00
N LYS A 143 3.17 -2.43 -20.40
CA LYS A 143 3.83 -1.35 -19.64
C LYS A 143 4.50 -1.89 -18.38
N ALA A 144 3.87 -2.81 -17.66
CA ALA A 144 4.48 -3.43 -16.48
C ALA A 144 5.72 -4.26 -16.86
N LYS A 145 5.67 -4.95 -18.00
CA LYS A 145 6.83 -5.64 -18.58
C LYS A 145 8.01 -4.69 -18.82
N GLU A 146 7.77 -3.56 -19.50
CA GLU A 146 8.79 -2.54 -19.77
C GLU A 146 9.46 -2.06 -18.47
N LYS A 147 8.67 -1.86 -17.40
CA LYS A 147 9.21 -1.47 -16.09
C LYS A 147 10.06 -2.57 -15.46
N LEU A 148 9.66 -3.83 -15.54
CA LEU A 148 10.47 -4.96 -15.07
C LEU A 148 11.76 -5.11 -15.88
N GLU A 149 11.70 -4.97 -17.21
CA GLU A 149 12.90 -4.98 -18.07
C GLU A 149 13.86 -3.84 -17.74
N SER A 150 13.33 -2.66 -17.36
CA SER A 150 14.13 -1.54 -16.88
C SER A 150 14.88 -1.88 -15.58
N LEU A 151 14.26 -2.63 -14.66
CA LEU A 151 14.91 -3.08 -13.41
C LEU A 151 16.05 -4.08 -13.66
N LEU A 152 16.09 -4.77 -14.80
CA LEU A 152 17.22 -5.62 -15.19
C LEU A 152 18.52 -4.83 -15.42
N GLN A 153 18.44 -3.50 -15.59
CA GLN A 153 19.62 -2.63 -15.74
C GLN A 153 20.20 -2.15 -14.40
N SER A 154 19.64 -2.57 -13.26
CA SER A 154 20.15 -2.21 -11.94
C SER A 154 21.55 -2.79 -11.71
N ASP A 155 22.42 -2.04 -11.02
CA ASP A 155 23.71 -2.54 -10.54
C ASP A 155 23.53 -3.65 -9.48
N GLU A 156 22.41 -3.63 -8.75
CA GLU A 156 22.09 -4.58 -7.69
C GLU A 156 21.59 -5.92 -8.25
N GLU A 157 22.37 -6.99 -8.02
CA GLU A 157 22.05 -8.35 -8.51
C GLU A 157 20.69 -8.85 -8.02
N MET A 158 20.37 -8.59 -6.75
CA MET A 158 19.10 -9.01 -6.16
C MET A 158 17.89 -8.33 -6.83
N ILE A 159 18.00 -7.06 -7.22
CA ILE A 159 16.93 -6.36 -7.96
C ILE A 159 16.72 -7.03 -9.33
N ARG A 160 17.81 -7.30 -10.06
CA ARG A 160 17.72 -7.99 -11.37
C ARG A 160 17.07 -9.36 -11.24
N LYS A 161 17.41 -10.12 -10.18
CA LYS A 161 16.83 -11.44 -9.90
C LYS A 161 15.32 -11.37 -9.68
N HIS A 162 14.85 -10.43 -8.84
CA HIS A 162 13.42 -10.26 -8.57
C HIS A 162 12.64 -9.85 -9.82
N ALA A 163 13.22 -8.98 -10.66
CA ALA A 163 12.60 -8.59 -11.93
C ALA A 163 12.52 -9.77 -12.92
N MET A 164 13.61 -10.54 -13.06
CA MET A 164 13.65 -11.73 -13.91
C MET A 164 12.63 -12.80 -13.47
N GLU A 165 12.50 -13.04 -12.16
CA GLU A 165 11.50 -13.98 -11.60
C GLU A 165 10.09 -13.67 -12.13
N GLN A 166 9.73 -12.39 -12.26
CA GLN A 166 8.41 -11.99 -12.75
C GLN A 166 8.31 -12.06 -14.27
N LEU A 167 9.38 -11.73 -14.99
CA LEU A 167 9.44 -11.85 -16.44
C LEU A 167 9.30 -13.31 -16.92
N GLU A 168 9.78 -14.26 -16.12
CA GLU A 168 9.63 -15.70 -16.37
C GLU A 168 8.26 -16.25 -15.92
N ARG A 169 7.67 -15.66 -14.88
CA ARG A 169 6.38 -16.08 -14.31
C ARG A 169 5.18 -15.65 -15.15
N CYS A 170 5.24 -14.48 -15.77
CA CYS A 170 4.11 -13.80 -16.40
C CYS A 170 4.25 -13.71 -17.93
N ASP A 171 3.13 -13.65 -18.65
CA ASP A 171 3.11 -13.59 -20.12
C ASP A 171 2.97 -12.17 -20.71
N PHE A 172 2.56 -11.21 -19.88
CA PHE A 172 2.33 -9.80 -20.22
C PHE A 172 1.42 -9.60 -21.42
N SER A 173 0.20 -10.08 -21.28
CA SER A 173 -0.86 -9.99 -22.29
C SER A 173 -1.62 -8.65 -22.22
N ASP A 174 -2.32 -8.32 -23.32
CA ASP A 174 -3.25 -7.18 -23.44
C ASP A 174 -4.65 -7.50 -22.89
#